data_AF-A0A355EUH0-F1
#
_entry.id   AF-A0A355EUH0-F1
#
_cell.length_a   1.000
_cell.length_b   1.000
_cell.length_c   1.000
_cell.angle_alpha   90.00
_cell.angle_beta   90.00
_cell.angle_gamma   90.00
#
_symmetry.space_group_name_H-M   'P 1'
#
loop_
_entity.id
_entity.type
_entity.pdbx_description
1 polymer ?
#
loop_
_entity_poly.entity_id
_entity_poly.type
_entity_poly.pdbx_seq_one_letter_code
_entity_poly.pdbx_strand_id
1 'polypeptide(L)' 'MKKLVLLSLMLALVVLSFASTAGAIASPCPRQGIYCLDVWNPVVCSDGNVYSNSCYAYVACATGCHPLDT' A
#
# COMPACT_ATOMS: atom_id res chain seq x y z
N MET A 1 28.92 -37.79 18.07
CA MET A 1 28.06 -37.69 16.87
C MET A 1 26.70 -37.03 17.15
N LYS A 2 25.94 -37.47 18.17
CA LYS A 2 24.61 -36.90 18.53
C LYS A 2 24.62 -35.39 18.85
N LYS A 3 25.65 -34.91 19.56
CA LYS A 3 25.82 -33.49 19.90
C LYS A 3 26.16 -32.61 18.66
N LEU A 4 26.87 -33.17 17.68
CA LEU A 4 27.24 -32.48 16.45
C LEU A 4 26.03 -32.31 15.51
N VAL A 5 25.16 -33.33 15.47
CA VAL A 5 23.87 -33.30 14.74
C VAL A 5 22.90 -32.29 15.37
N LEU A 6 22.88 -32.19 16.71
CA LEU A 6 22.08 -31.18 17.43
C LEU A 6 22.57 -29.76 17.13
N LEU A 7 23.88 -29.51 17.12
CA LEU A 7 24.45 -28.19 16.79
C LEU A 7 24.18 -27.75 15.35
N SER A 8 24.26 -28.66 14.38
CA SER A 8 23.92 -28.37 12.97
C SER A 8 22.43 -28.11 12.75
N LEU A 9 21.55 -28.78 13.50
CA LEU A 9 20.11 -28.55 13.42
C LEU A 9 19.75 -27.16 13.94
N MET A 10 20.36 -26.73 15.04
CA MET A 10 20.13 -25.40 15.62
C MET A 10 20.66 -24.27 14.72
N LEU A 11 21.78 -24.47 14.03
CA LEU A 11 22.32 -23.46 13.12
C LEU A 11 21.41 -23.28 11.88
N ALA A 12 20.82 -24.37 11.37
CA ALA A 12 19.86 -24.32 10.27
C ALA A 12 18.55 -23.58 10.62
N LEU A 13 18.11 -23.68 11.89
CA LEU A 13 16.94 -22.95 12.40
C LEU A 13 17.15 -21.43 12.46
N VAL A 14 18.38 -20.96 12.70
CA VAL A 14 18.69 -19.52 12.81
C VAL A 14 18.67 -18.82 11.44
N VAL A 15 19.04 -19.53 10.36
CA VAL A 15 19.15 -18.93 9.01
C VAL A 15 17.80 -18.64 8.35
N LEU A 16 16.70 -19.26 8.82
CA LEU A 16 15.35 -19.02 8.27
C LEU A 16 14.71 -17.68 8.69
N SER A 17 15.34 -16.92 9.61
CA SER A 17 14.69 -15.76 10.24
C SER A 17 15.01 -14.41 9.60
N PHE A 18 15.84 -14.35 8.55
CA PHE A 18 16.33 -13.09 7.96
C PHE A 18 15.72 -12.71 6.61
N ALA A 19 14.52 -13.21 6.27
CA ALA A 19 13.82 -12.82 5.05
C ALA A 19 13.15 -11.43 5.20
N SER A 20 13.95 -10.39 4.98
CA SER A 20 13.65 -9.08 4.38
C SER A 20 12.28 -8.45 4.64
N THR A 21 12.22 -7.46 5.53
CA THR A 21 11.14 -6.45 5.52
C THR A 21 11.43 -5.43 4.41
N ALA A 22 11.06 -5.76 3.17
CA ALA A 22 10.90 -4.77 2.12
C ALA A 22 9.66 -3.92 2.44
N GLY A 23 9.82 -2.95 3.35
CA GLY A 23 8.77 -2.01 3.69
C GLY A 23 8.52 -1.09 2.51
N ALA A 24 7.40 -1.30 1.80
CA ALA A 24 6.86 -0.31 0.91
C ALA A 24 6.58 0.96 1.74
N ILE A 25 7.29 2.04 1.47
CA ILE A 25 6.96 3.38 1.95
C ILE A 25 5.69 3.83 1.23
N ALA A 26 4.55 3.27 1.64
CA ALA A 26 3.26 3.86 1.37
C ALA A 26 3.25 5.22 2.08
N SER A 27 3.06 6.30 1.32
CA SER A 27 2.62 7.55 1.96
C SER A 27 1.37 7.23 2.79
N PRO A 28 1.32 7.56 4.09
CA PRO A 28 0.19 7.20 4.92
C PRO A 28 -1.06 7.89 4.39
N CYS A 29 -2.00 7.07 3.97
CA CYS A 29 -3.34 7.45 3.56
C CYS A 29 -4.28 7.34 4.76
N PRO A 30 -5.29 8.22 4.91
CA PRO A 30 -5.68 9.35 4.05
C PRO A 30 -4.87 10.64 4.29
N ARG A 31 -4.85 11.53 3.29
CA ARG A 31 -4.08 12.79 3.35
C ARG A 31 -4.88 13.88 4.05
N GLN A 32 -4.28 14.50 5.07
CA GLN A 32 -4.95 15.52 5.89
C GLN A 32 -4.53 16.94 5.49
N GLY A 33 -5.36 17.94 5.83
CA GLY A 33 -5.07 19.36 5.59
C GLY A 33 -5.22 19.83 4.14
N ILE A 34 -5.83 19.02 3.27
CA ILE A 34 -6.15 19.39 1.89
C ILE A 34 -7.62 19.75 1.82
N TYR A 35 -7.92 20.92 1.28
CA TYR A 35 -9.28 21.37 1.00
C TYR A 35 -9.50 21.31 -0.51
N CYS A 36 -10.54 20.62 -0.94
CA CYS A 36 -10.91 20.49 -2.34
C CYS A 36 -11.97 21.54 -2.70
N LEU A 37 -11.93 22.04 -3.94
CA LEU A 37 -13.04 22.81 -4.47
C LEU A 37 -14.22 21.88 -4.78
N ASP A 38 -15.44 22.36 -4.58
CA ASP A 38 -16.67 21.65 -4.91
C ASP A 38 -17.02 21.72 -6.41
N VAL A 39 -16.02 21.47 -7.26
CA VAL A 39 -16.17 21.39 -8.72
C VAL A 39 -16.53 19.97 -9.11
N TRP A 40 -17.54 19.82 -9.97
CA TRP A 40 -17.91 18.54 -10.58
C TRP A 40 -17.05 18.29 -11.83
N ASN A 41 -16.05 17.41 -11.69
CA ASN A 41 -15.18 16.91 -12.76
C ASN A 41 -14.83 15.44 -12.47
N PRO A 42 -15.79 14.52 -12.66
CA PRO A 42 -15.74 13.20 -12.05
C PRO A 42 -14.62 12.31 -12.59
N VAL A 43 -14.05 11.50 -11.70
CA VAL A 43 -13.09 10.45 -12.04
C VAL A 43 -13.53 9.12 -11.47
N VAL A 44 -13.28 8.04 -12.20
CA VAL A 44 -13.42 6.66 -11.72
C VAL A 44 -12.05 6.08 -11.44
N CYS A 45 -11.87 5.43 -10.29
CA CYS A 45 -10.59 4.91 -9.82
C CYS A 45 -10.60 3.37 -9.72
N SER A 46 -9.44 2.77 -9.44
CA SER A 46 -9.27 1.30 -9.38
C SER A 46 -10.05 0.61 -8.25
N ASP A 47 -10.54 1.39 -7.28
CA ASP A 47 -11.46 0.95 -6.22
C ASP A 47 -12.92 0.84 -6.70
N GLY A 48 -13.21 1.20 -7.95
CA GLY A 48 -14.56 1.21 -8.53
C GLY A 48 -15.41 2.40 -8.11
N ASN A 49 -14.88 3.32 -7.32
CA ASN A 49 -15.61 4.50 -6.86
C ASN A 49 -15.49 5.65 -7.88
N VAL A 50 -16.58 6.41 -8.00
CA VAL A 50 -16.58 7.70 -8.70
C VAL A 50 -16.39 8.80 -7.66
N TYR A 51 -15.37 9.62 -7.86
CA TYR A 51 -15.10 10.80 -7.04
C TYR A 51 -15.54 12.04 -7.79
N SER A 52 -16.14 13.02 -7.08
CA SER A 52 -16.64 14.26 -7.67
C SER A 52 -15.57 15.05 -8.42
N ASN A 53 -14.30 14.94 -7.99
CA ASN A 53 -13.13 15.39 -8.71
C ASN A 53 -11.85 14.66 -8.27
N SER A 54 -10.76 14.90 -8.99
CA SER A 54 -9.44 14.31 -8.72
C SER A 54 -8.85 14.68 -7.36
N CYS A 55 -9.20 15.84 -6.79
CA CYS A 55 -8.75 16.23 -5.45
C CYS A 55 -9.37 15.31 -4.39
N TYR A 56 -10.68 15.07 -4.47
CA TYR A 56 -11.36 14.14 -3.55
C TYR A 56 -10.82 12.71 -3.66
N ALA A 57 -10.52 12.24 -4.89
CA ALA A 57 -9.86 10.95 -5.11
C ALA A 57 -8.48 10.88 -4.43
N TYR A 58 -7.69 11.95 -4.54
CA TYR A 58 -6.35 12.03 -3.93
C TYR A 58 -6.38 12.03 -2.40
N VAL A 59 -7.32 12.76 -1.79
CA VAL A 59 -7.52 12.78 -0.32
C VAL A 59 -7.95 11.42 0.20
N ALA A 60 -8.84 10.73 -0.53
CA ALA A 60 -9.27 9.37 -0.26
C ALA A 60 -8.20 8.30 -0.58
N CYS A 61 -7.06 8.71 -1.15
CA CYS A 61 -6.01 7.80 -1.62
C CYS A 61 -6.45 6.77 -2.65
N ALA A 62 -7.42 7.13 -3.47
CA ALA A 62 -7.75 6.36 -4.64
C ALA A 62 -6.60 6.44 -5.67
N THR A 63 -6.41 5.35 -6.41
CA THR A 63 -5.35 5.22 -7.42
C THR A 63 -5.93 4.71 -8.74
N GLY A 64 -5.16 4.83 -9.82
CA GLY A 64 -5.60 4.43 -11.16
C GLY A 64 -6.85 5.18 -11.62
N CYS A 65 -6.95 6.46 -11.27
CA CYS A 65 -8.08 7.30 -11.61
C CYS A 65 -7.99 7.80 -13.04
N HIS A 66 -9.10 7.73 -13.78
CA HIS A 66 -9.27 8.31 -15.11
C HIS A 66 -10.58 9.11 -15.17
N PRO A 67 -10.73 10.04 -16.15
CA PRO A 67 -12.00 10.74 -16.35
C PRO A 67 -13.16 9.75 -16.47
N LEU A 68 -14.31 10.09 -15.88
CA LEU A 68 -15.51 9.31 -16.10
C LEU A 68 -15.96 9.51 -17.55
N ASP A 69 -15.79 8.47 -18.38
CA ASP A 69 -16.28 8.47 -19.75
C ASP A 69 -17.82 8.56 -19.72
N THR A 70 -18.36 9.65 -20.27
CA THR A 70 -19.80 9.94 -20.34
C THR A 70 -20.52 9.15 -21.42
#